data_AF-A0A4Z2BW64-F1
#
_entry.id   AF-A0A4Z2BW64-F1
#
_cell.length_a   1.000
_cell.length_b   1.000
_cell.length_c   1.000
_cell.angle_alpha   90.00
_cell.angle_beta   90.00
_cell.angle_gamma   90.00
#
_symmetry.space_group_name_H-M   'P 1'
#
loop_
_entity.id
_entity.type
_entity.pdbx_description
1 polymer ?
#
loop_
_entity_poly.entity_id
_entity_poly.type
_entity_poly.pdbx_seq_one_letter_code
_entity_poly.pdbx_strand_id
1 'polypeptide(L)'
;MADELGMWVVYATNQNAGNIVISQIDPDTLQVLNTWNTEYSKRNAGESFMICGTLYITNSHLSGAKVYYAYSTKTSTYEYVDIPFHNQYFHISMLDYNARERALYAWNNGHQVFMHDLPAPGA
;
A
#
# COMPACT_ATOMS: atom_id res chain seq x y z
N MET A 1 -2.88 -3.34 -7.31
CA MET A 1 -1.63 -2.56 -7.18
C MET A 1 -0.58 -3.18 -8.07
N ALA A 2 0.43 -2.42 -8.48
CA ALA A 2 1.58 -2.92 -9.23
C ALA A 2 2.87 -2.31 -8.68
N ASP A 3 3.95 -3.06 -8.71
CA ASP A 3 5.30 -2.59 -8.36
C ASP A 3 6.36 -3.25 -9.26
N GLU A 4 7.63 -3.16 -8.90
CA GLU A 4 8.75 -3.75 -9.63
C GLU A 4 8.69 -5.28 -9.74
N LEU A 5 7.95 -5.95 -8.85
CA LEU A 5 7.87 -7.42 -8.75
C LEU A 5 6.59 -7.99 -9.36
N GLY A 6 5.65 -7.16 -9.80
CA GLY A 6 4.48 -7.58 -10.57
C GLY A 6 3.16 -7.00 -10.07
N MET A 7 2.10 -7.80 -10.17
CA MET A 7 0.73 -7.41 -9.79
C MET A 7 0.31 -8.00 -8.45
N TRP A 8 -0.40 -7.18 -7.68
CA TRP A 8 -0.80 -7.48 -6.32
C TRP A 8 -2.27 -7.15 -6.08
N VAL A 9 -2.93 -7.99 -5.30
CA VAL A 9 -4.27 -7.77 -4.76
C VAL A 9 -4.19 -7.67 -3.24
N VAL A 10 -4.79 -6.63 -2.69
CA VAL A 10 -4.82 -6.37 -1.25
C VAL A 10 -6.27 -6.33 -0.80
N TYR A 11 -6.64 -7.23 0.12
CA TYR A 11 -8.01 -7.46 0.53
C TYR A 11 -8.07 -7.90 1.99
N ALA A 12 -9.25 -8.27 2.48
CA ALA A 12 -9.42 -8.86 3.82
C ALA A 12 -10.33 -10.07 3.73
N THR A 13 -10.16 -11.01 4.65
CA THR A 13 -10.97 -12.21 4.76
C THR A 13 -11.45 -12.40 6.20
N ASN A 14 -12.55 -13.12 6.37
CA ASN A 14 -13.02 -13.50 7.71
C ASN A 14 -12.03 -14.46 8.40
N GLN A 15 -11.34 -15.30 7.61
CA GLN A 15 -10.34 -16.25 8.10
C GLN A 15 -9.11 -15.53 8.70
N ASN A 16 -8.73 -14.37 8.15
CA ASN A 16 -7.69 -13.51 8.73
C ASN A 16 -8.26 -12.43 9.65
N ALA A 17 -9.45 -12.65 10.25
CA ALA A 17 -10.10 -11.75 11.19
C ALA A 17 -10.29 -10.29 10.69
N GLY A 18 -10.44 -10.08 9.37
CA GLY A 18 -10.56 -8.75 8.78
C GLY A 18 -9.23 -7.99 8.64
N ASN A 19 -8.11 -8.61 9.01
CA ASN A 19 -6.78 -8.08 8.73
C ASN A 19 -6.44 -8.23 7.25
N ILE A 20 -5.53 -7.37 6.79
CA ILE A 20 -5.12 -7.30 5.39
C ILE A 20 -4.47 -8.62 4.98
N VAL A 21 -4.83 -9.07 3.79
CA VAL A 21 -4.24 -10.18 3.05
C VAL A 21 -3.68 -9.62 1.76
N ILE A 22 -2.44 -10.00 1.44
CA ILE A 22 -1.74 -9.65 0.20
C ILE A 22 -1.67 -10.91 -0.63
N SER A 23 -2.04 -10.85 -1.91
CA SER A 23 -1.76 -11.91 -2.87
C SER A 23 -1.01 -11.36 -4.08
N GLN A 24 0.07 -12.04 -4.45
CA GLN A 24 0.72 -11.81 -5.73
C GLN A 24 -0.04 -12.59 -6.80
N ILE A 25 -0.32 -11.96 -7.93
CA ILE A 25 -1.07 -12.57 -9.03
C ILE A 25 -0.27 -12.54 -10.32
N ASP A 26 -0.47 -13.57 -11.13
CA ASP A 26 0.01 -13.60 -12.49
C ASP A 26 -0.80 -12.59 -13.35
N PRO A 27 -0.14 -11.67 -14.07
CA PRO A 27 -0.83 -10.59 -14.77
C PRO A 27 -1.66 -11.06 -15.97
N ASP A 28 -1.31 -12.19 -16.58
CA ASP A 28 -1.95 -12.69 -17.79
C ASP A 28 -3.14 -13.61 -17.45
N THR A 29 -2.99 -14.42 -16.39
CA THR A 29 -3.95 -15.46 -16.02
C THR A 29 -4.78 -15.13 -14.78
N LEU A 30 -4.38 -14.11 -14.01
CA LEU A 30 -4.96 -13.72 -12.72
C LEU A 30 -4.88 -14.81 -11.64
N GLN A 31 -4.08 -15.85 -11.85
CA GLN A 31 -3.87 -16.88 -10.84
C GLN A 31 -3.10 -16.32 -9.64
N VAL A 32 -3.51 -16.73 -8.45
CA VAL A 32 -2.78 -16.41 -7.21
C VAL A 32 -1.49 -17.24 -7.18
N LEU A 33 -0.36 -16.55 -7.18
CA LEU A 33 0.97 -17.15 -7.11
C LEU A 33 1.38 -17.41 -5.66
N ASN A 34 1.15 -16.43 -4.78
CA ASN A 34 1.48 -16.48 -3.35
C ASN A 34 0.52 -15.60 -2.55
N THR A 35 0.36 -15.89 -1.25
CA THR A 35 -0.49 -15.14 -0.33
C THR A 35 0.17 -14.95 1.03
N TRP A 36 0.02 -13.75 1.60
CA TRP A 36 0.51 -13.38 2.92
C TRP A 36 -0.62 -12.82 3.77
N ASN A 37 -0.75 -13.34 4.99
CA ASN A 37 -1.64 -12.78 6.01
C ASN A 37 -0.86 -11.77 6.85
N THR A 38 -1.38 -10.55 6.93
CA THR A 38 -0.83 -9.51 7.82
C THR A 38 -1.63 -9.43 9.11
N GLU A 39 -1.15 -8.63 10.06
CA GLU A 39 -1.82 -8.35 11.33
C GLU A 39 -2.53 -6.99 11.35
N TYR A 40 -2.50 -6.23 10.25
CA TYR A 40 -3.07 -4.89 10.20
C TYR A 40 -4.54 -4.91 9.76
N SER A 41 -5.43 -4.34 10.58
CA SER A 41 -6.86 -4.25 10.28
C SER A 41 -7.11 -3.43 9.01
N LYS A 42 -7.77 -4.03 8.00
CA LYS A 42 -8.13 -3.31 6.77
C LYS A 42 -9.07 -2.13 7.06
N ARG A 43 -9.89 -2.21 8.11
CA ARG A 43 -10.81 -1.13 8.51
C ARG A 43 -10.08 0.09 9.08
N ASN A 44 -8.88 -0.10 9.63
CA ASN A 44 -8.08 0.96 10.21
C ASN A 44 -7.09 1.58 9.20
N ALA A 45 -6.92 0.96 8.03
CA ALA A 45 -6.12 1.50 6.96
C ALA A 45 -6.84 2.68 6.29
N GLY A 46 -6.09 3.73 5.94
CA GLY A 46 -6.54 4.74 4.99
C GLY A 46 -6.46 4.18 3.58
N GLU A 47 -5.31 4.39 2.97
CA GLU A 47 -4.90 3.82 1.68
C GLU A 47 -3.60 3.02 1.81
N SER A 48 -3.27 2.23 0.80
CA SER A 48 -2.08 1.39 0.78
C SER A 48 -1.51 1.23 -0.63
N PHE A 49 -0.20 0.99 -0.73
CA PHE A 49 0.51 0.77 -1.99
C PHE A 49 1.67 -0.22 -1.80
N MET A 50 2.17 -0.77 -2.91
CA MET A 50 3.31 -1.70 -2.93
C MET A 50 4.54 -1.03 -3.55
N ILE A 51 5.72 -1.24 -2.97
CA ILE A 51 7.03 -0.91 -3.58
C ILE A 51 7.98 -2.07 -3.28
N CYS A 52 8.65 -2.61 -4.31
CA CYS A 52 9.64 -3.68 -4.16
C CYS A 52 9.20 -4.87 -3.27
N GLY A 53 7.93 -5.26 -3.30
CA GLY A 53 7.36 -6.35 -2.50
C GLY A 53 7.05 -5.99 -1.05
N THR A 54 7.06 -4.72 -0.68
CA THR A 54 6.66 -4.23 0.65
C THR A 54 5.35 -3.47 0.54
N LEU A 55 4.35 -3.88 1.33
CA LEU A 55 3.09 -3.16 1.48
C LEU A 55 3.28 -2.02 2.45
N TYR A 56 2.98 -0.80 2.02
CA TYR A 56 2.93 0.39 2.87
C TYR A 56 1.49 0.82 3.07
N ILE A 57 1.14 1.19 4.30
CA ILE A 57 -0.23 1.56 4.69
C ILE A 57 -0.21 2.93 5.35
N THR A 58 -1.14 3.79 4.94
CA THR A 58 -1.43 5.04 5.63
C THR A 58 -2.42 4.82 6.78
N ASN A 59 -2.22 5.50 7.91
CA ASN A 59 -3.07 5.36 9.09
C ASN A 59 -4.44 6.06 8.99
N SER A 60 -4.67 6.82 7.91
CA SER A 60 -5.87 7.60 7.66
C SER A 60 -5.94 7.98 6.18
N HIS A 61 -7.15 8.19 5.67
CA HIS A 61 -7.38 8.80 4.36
C HIS A 61 -7.64 10.32 4.47
N LEU A 62 -7.67 10.86 5.68
CA LEU A 62 -7.96 12.27 5.97
C LEU A 62 -6.69 13.15 5.99
N SER A 63 -6.86 14.45 6.24
CA SER A 63 -5.76 15.39 6.46
C SER A 63 -4.82 14.90 7.57
N GLY A 64 -3.51 15.04 7.36
CA GLY A 64 -2.50 14.59 8.32
C GLY A 64 -2.26 13.08 8.34
N ALA A 65 -2.71 12.37 7.30
CA ALA A 65 -2.31 10.99 7.05
C ALA A 65 -0.79 10.86 7.07
N LYS A 66 -0.31 9.68 7.46
CA LYS A 66 1.09 9.29 7.35
C LYS A 66 1.19 7.83 6.99
N VAL A 67 2.25 7.44 6.30
CA VAL A 67 2.58 6.02 6.16
C VAL A 67 3.03 5.55 7.54
N TYR A 68 2.33 4.56 8.07
CA TYR A 68 2.46 4.14 9.47
C TYR A 68 2.83 2.67 9.64
N TYR A 69 2.65 1.87 8.60
CA TYR A 69 2.90 0.44 8.66
C TYR A 69 3.52 -0.04 7.36
N ALA A 70 4.54 -0.90 7.47
CA ALA A 70 5.19 -1.56 6.36
C ALA A 70 5.21 -3.08 6.60
N TYR A 71 4.85 -3.87 5.61
CA TYR A 71 4.91 -5.33 5.64
C TYR A 71 5.74 -5.84 4.46
N SER A 72 6.86 -6.50 4.74
CA SER A 72 7.71 -7.09 3.70
C SER A 72 7.27 -8.51 3.38
N THR A 73 6.85 -8.76 2.15
CA THR A 73 6.52 -10.12 1.68
C THR A 73 7.75 -11.04 1.62
N LYS A 74 8.94 -10.47 1.46
CA LYS A 74 10.21 -11.20 1.41
C LYS A 74 10.55 -11.85 2.75
N THR A 75 10.39 -11.11 3.85
CA THR A 75 10.69 -11.62 5.20
C THR A 75 9.44 -12.09 5.94
N SER A 76 8.25 -11.78 5.43
CA SER A 76 6.96 -12.01 6.11
C SER A 76 6.89 -11.35 7.48
N THR A 77 7.52 -10.18 7.62
CA THR A 77 7.56 -9.38 8.84
C THR A 77 7.03 -7.98 8.58
N TYR A 78 6.64 -7.30 9.65
CA TYR A 78 6.21 -5.91 9.59
C TYR A 78 6.98 -5.03 10.56
N GLU A 79 6.87 -3.74 10.31
CA GLU A 79 7.31 -2.68 11.20
C GLU A 79 6.33 -1.51 11.17
N TYR A 80 6.29 -0.76 12.26
CA TYR A 80 5.62 0.54 12.28
C TYR A 80 6.62 1.60 11.83
N VAL A 81 6.22 2.39 10.85
CA VAL A 81 7.02 3.49 10.31
C VAL A 81 6.34 4.82 10.63
N ASP A 82 7.03 5.94 10.44
CA ASP A 82 6.46 7.26 10.65
C ASP A 82 6.91 8.21 9.53
N ILE A 83 6.28 8.07 8.37
CA ILE A 83 6.65 8.84 7.18
C ILE A 83 5.53 9.85 6.90
N PRO A 84 5.81 11.17 7.01
CA PRO A 84 4.82 12.20 6.75
C PRO A 84 4.23 12.06 5.34
N PHE A 85 2.90 12.10 5.25
CA PHE A 85 2.19 12.08 3.97
C PHE A 85 1.35 13.35 3.84
N HIS A 86 1.77 14.27 2.97
CA HIS A 86 1.12 15.57 2.84
C HIS A 86 -0.16 15.47 2.00
N ASN A 87 -1.28 15.22 2.67
CA ASN A 87 -2.62 15.26 2.07
C ASN A 87 -3.14 16.72 1.96
N GLN A 88 -3.01 17.34 0.79
CA GLN A 88 -3.38 18.74 0.57
C GLN A 88 -4.89 19.00 0.42
N TYR A 89 -5.69 18.00 0.02
CA TYR A 89 -7.13 18.20 -0.31
C TYR A 89 -8.09 17.37 0.56
N PHE A 90 -7.70 17.11 1.80
CA PHE A 90 -8.48 16.50 2.88
C PHE A 90 -8.84 15.02 2.75
N HIS A 91 -9.11 14.46 1.57
CA HIS A 91 -9.61 13.09 1.46
C HIS A 91 -8.99 12.33 0.28
N ILE A 92 -8.07 11.42 0.60
CA ILE A 92 -7.46 10.51 -0.38
C ILE A 92 -8.48 9.41 -0.68
N SER A 93 -8.86 9.26 -1.94
CA SER A 93 -9.76 8.20 -2.41
C SER A 93 -9.04 7.08 -3.16
N MET A 94 -7.78 7.32 -3.54
CA MET A 94 -6.92 6.35 -4.21
C MET A 94 -5.47 6.77 -4.01
N LEU A 95 -4.58 5.80 -3.83
CA LEU A 95 -3.14 5.99 -3.76
C LEU A 95 -2.44 4.80 -4.42
N ASP A 96 -1.80 5.03 -5.56
CA ASP A 96 -1.13 3.98 -6.34
C ASP A 96 0.31 4.34 -6.66
N TYR A 97 1.17 3.33 -6.61
CA TYR A 97 2.57 3.44 -7.00
C TYR A 97 2.75 3.12 -8.48
N ASN A 98 3.58 3.92 -9.15
CA ASN A 98 4.04 3.66 -10.50
C ASN A 98 5.53 3.31 -10.46
N ALA A 99 5.85 2.02 -10.63
CA ALA A 99 7.23 1.53 -10.61
C ALA A 99 8.13 2.09 -11.72
N ARG A 100 7.54 2.53 -12.84
CA ARG A 100 8.30 3.12 -13.95
C ARG A 100 8.79 4.51 -13.60
N GLU A 101 7.93 5.30 -12.95
CA GLU A 101 8.21 6.69 -12.60
C GLU A 101 8.75 6.85 -11.17
N ARG A 102 8.71 5.76 -10.38
CA ARG A 102 9.10 5.72 -8.97
C ARG A 102 8.38 6.80 -8.16
N ALA A 103 7.07 6.84 -8.30
CA ALA A 103 6.24 7.87 -7.73
C ALA A 103 4.86 7.37 -7.31
N LEU A 104 4.26 8.07 -6.35
CA LEU A 104 2.89 7.86 -5.93
C LEU A 104 1.95 8.83 -6.65
N TYR A 105 0.85 8.28 -7.14
CA TYR A 105 -0.29 8.99 -7.69
C TYR A 105 -1.43 8.89 -6.69
N ALA A 106 -1.92 10.03 -6.25
CA ALA A 106 -3.08 10.11 -5.38
C ALA A 106 -4.25 10.77 -6.12
N TRP A 107 -5.46 10.26 -5.89
CA TRP A 107 -6.68 10.97 -6.25
C TRP A 107 -7.32 11.53 -4.99
N ASN A 108 -7.52 12.85 -4.98
CA ASN A 108 -7.89 13.58 -3.79
C ASN A 108 -8.93 14.65 -4.11
N ASN A 109 -10.18 14.42 -3.70
CA ASN A 109 -11.30 15.34 -3.89
C ASN A 109 -11.36 16.00 -5.29
N GLY A 110 -11.25 15.18 -6.35
CA GLY A 110 -11.31 15.65 -7.74
C GLY A 110 -9.98 16.10 -8.36
N HIS A 111 -8.87 16.02 -7.61
CA HIS A 111 -7.54 16.41 -8.07
C HIS A 111 -6.60 15.21 -8.11
N GLN A 112 -5.81 15.10 -9.17
CA GLN A 112 -4.67 14.21 -9.22
C GLN A 112 -3.47 14.90 -8.56
N VAL A 113 -2.86 14.22 -7.60
CA VAL A 113 -1.66 14.68 -6.89
C VAL A 113 -0.54 13.69 -7.12
N PHE A 114 0.67 14.20 -7.27
CA PHE A 114 1.86 13.42 -7.58
C PHE A 114 2.91 13.62 -6.48
N MET A 115 3.54 12.53 -6.01
CA MET A 115 4.60 12.55 -4.99
C MET A 115 5.84 11.75 -5.43
N HIS A 116 7.01 12.42 -5.45
CA HIS A 116 8.29 11.83 -5.84
C HIS A 116 9.17 11.35 -4.66
N ASP A 117 9.03 11.95 -3.47
CA ASP A 117 9.87 11.63 -2.31
C ASP A 117 9.29 10.46 -1.52
N LEU A 118 9.58 9.25 -1.99
CA LEU A 118 9.12 7.99 -1.37
C LEU A 118 10.14 7.45 -0.37
N PRO A 119 9.71 6.67 0.64
CA PRO A 119 10.63 5.90 1.47
C PRO A 119 11.63 5.13 0.61
N ALA A 120 12.92 5.37 0.83
CA ALA A 120 13.95 4.58 0.21
C ALA A 120 13.80 3.13 0.67
N PRO A 121 13.86 2.13 -0.24
CA PRO A 121 13.88 0.74 0.18
C PRO A 121 15.16 0.44 0.96
N GLY A 122 15.03 0.23 2.28
CA GLY A 122 16.11 -0.30 3.15
C GLY A 122 16.82 0.68 4.08
N ALA A 123 16.09 1.58 4.75
CA ALA A 123 16.60 2.24 5.97
C ALA A 123 16.46 1.30 7.18
#